data_AF-A0A9D6VH89-F1
#
_entry.id   AF-A0A9D6VH89-F1
#
_cell.length_a   1.000
_cell.length_b   1.000
_cell.length_c   1.000
_cell.angle_alpha   90.00
_cell.angle_beta   90.00
_cell.angle_gamma   90.00
#
_symmetry.space_group_name_H-M   'P 1'
#
loop_
_entity.id
_entity.type
_entity.pdbx_description
1 polymer ?
#
loop_
_entity_poly.entity_id
_entity_poly.type
_entity_poly.pdbx_seq_one_letter_code
_entity_poly.pdbx_strand_id
1 'polypeptide(L)'
;MKWRIMIFLFPVFLFTFTLDIVNPETIFRYKDKDGVIHLVDTPDKIPQEYKEKIEQRIETGEAKEPQPEYKELIEKATAPKAAEGEAGGKTEEEKKGEELKKWEETKSKVEGELSAAKSALDDAEAFKARTVNSYSRKTYTNADRDAAAKKVEIAKQQYEMAKQKYDAFKEEARTKAPYDWWRANFY
;
A
#
# COMPACT_ATOMS: atom_id res chain seq x y z
N MET A 1 -27.64 -36.25 39.85
CA MET A 1 -27.41 -34.96 39.16
C MET A 1 -25.91 -34.67 39.00
N LYS A 2 -25.15 -35.43 38.19
CA LYS A 2 -23.73 -35.13 37.92
C LYS A 2 -23.27 -35.39 36.48
N TRP A 3 -24.19 -35.63 35.54
CA TRP A 3 -23.86 -36.09 34.17
C TRP A 3 -24.45 -35.21 33.06
N ARG A 4 -24.48 -33.89 33.26
CA ARG A 4 -24.96 -32.94 32.22
C ARG A 4 -24.01 -31.78 31.92
N ILE A 5 -22.91 -31.63 32.66
CA ILE A 5 -21.97 -30.51 32.47
C ILE A 5 -20.81 -30.91 31.53
N MET A 6 -20.59 -32.20 31.30
CA MET A 6 -19.49 -32.73 30.49
C MET A 6 -19.85 -32.87 29.00
N ILE A 7 -20.70 -32.00 28.45
CA ILE A 7 -21.01 -31.95 27.01
C ILE A 7 -20.83 -30.53 26.44
N PHE A 8 -20.73 -29.50 27.28
CA PHE A 8 -20.54 -28.12 26.82
C PHE A 8 -19.08 -27.66 26.68
N LEU A 9 -18.09 -28.47 27.08
CA LEU A 9 -16.67 -28.13 26.96
C LEU A 9 -15.97 -28.74 25.74
N PHE A 10 -16.61 -29.66 25.03
CA PHE A 10 -16.01 -30.31 23.86
C PHE A 10 -16.04 -29.47 22.57
N PRO A 11 -17.06 -28.61 22.28
CA PRO A 11 -17.05 -27.82 21.05
C PRO A 11 -16.19 -26.54 21.14
N VAL A 12 -15.75 -26.11 22.32
CA VAL A 12 -14.84 -24.95 22.47
C VAL A 12 -13.37 -25.35 22.28
N PHE A 13 -13.00 -26.58 22.67
CA PHE A 13 -11.64 -27.10 22.50
C PHE A 13 -11.27 -27.41 21.03
N LEU A 14 -12.28 -27.64 20.17
CA LEU A 14 -12.09 -27.87 18.73
C LEU A 14 -11.90 -26.57 17.93
N PHE A 15 -12.13 -25.39 18.51
CA PHE A 15 -11.94 -24.10 17.82
C PHE A 15 -10.55 -23.48 18.05
N THR A 16 -9.75 -24.02 18.97
CA THR A 16 -8.42 -23.48 19.32
C THR A 16 -7.26 -24.15 18.60
N PHE A 17 -7.51 -25.12 17.72
CA PHE A 17 -6.46 -25.91 17.05
C PHE A 17 -6.30 -25.65 15.53
N THR A 18 -6.95 -24.61 15.00
CA THR A 18 -6.76 -24.14 13.61
C THR A 18 -6.24 -22.70 13.57
N LEU A 19 -5.30 -22.36 14.46
CA LEU A 19 -4.35 -21.30 14.16
C LEU A 19 -3.22 -21.99 13.41
N ASP A 20 -3.33 -22.00 12.07
CA ASP A 20 -2.18 -22.19 11.21
C ASP A 20 -1.10 -21.22 11.69
N ILE A 21 -0.07 -21.79 12.31
CA ILE A 21 1.18 -21.12 12.59
C ILE A 21 1.69 -20.71 11.21
N VAL A 22 1.46 -19.45 10.86
CA VAL A 22 2.09 -18.82 9.71
C VAL A 22 3.59 -18.91 10.00
N ASN A 23 4.25 -19.89 9.39
CA ASN A 23 5.70 -19.97 9.42
C ASN A 23 6.19 -18.62 8.91
N PRO A 24 7.02 -17.88 9.67
CA PRO A 24 7.61 -16.65 9.17
C PRO A 24 8.37 -17.02 7.90
N GLU A 25 7.99 -16.42 6.77
CA GLU A 25 8.70 -16.57 5.51
C GLU A 25 10.18 -16.30 5.78
N THR A 26 11.00 -17.33 5.63
CA THR A 26 12.44 -17.24 5.86
C THR A 26 13.02 -16.51 4.67
N ILE A 27 13.17 -15.19 4.77
CA ILE A 27 13.73 -14.37 3.71
C ILE A 27 15.26 -14.43 3.83
N PHE A 28 15.90 -15.03 2.83
CA PHE A 28 17.35 -15.12 2.72
C PHE A 28 17.91 -13.85 2.08
N ARG A 29 18.96 -13.29 2.66
CA ARG A 29 19.63 -12.11 2.16
C ARG A 29 21.03 -12.47 1.65
N TYR A 30 21.36 -12.07 0.42
CA TYR A 30 22.75 -12.14 -0.06
C TYR A 30 23.17 -10.82 -0.73
N LYS A 31 24.49 -10.58 -0.78
CA LYS A 31 25.09 -9.39 -1.38
C LYS A 31 25.87 -9.80 -2.63
N ASP A 32 25.54 -9.19 -3.77
CA ASP A 32 26.21 -9.44 -5.04
C ASP A 32 27.58 -8.73 -5.11
N LYS A 33 28.42 -9.05 -6.11
CA LYS A 33 29.74 -8.44 -6.36
C LYS A 33 29.67 -6.92 -6.55
N ASP A 34 28.54 -6.43 -7.05
CA ASP A 34 28.26 -5.00 -7.24
C ASP A 34 27.71 -4.32 -5.97
N GLY A 35 27.61 -5.06 -4.87
CA GLY A 35 27.17 -4.55 -3.58
C GLY A 35 25.66 -4.47 -3.38
N VAL A 36 24.88 -4.90 -4.38
CA VAL A 36 23.41 -4.96 -4.34
C VAL A 36 22.95 -6.07 -3.39
N ILE A 37 21.95 -5.76 -2.56
CA ILE A 37 21.38 -6.69 -1.59
C ILE A 37 20.12 -7.32 -2.20
N HIS A 38 20.09 -8.64 -2.27
CA HIS A 38 18.94 -9.41 -2.74
C HIS A 38 18.28 -10.13 -1.58
N LEU A 39 16.95 -10.05 -1.52
CA LEU A 39 16.08 -10.73 -0.56
C LEU A 39 15.30 -11.81 -1.32
N VAL A 40 15.35 -13.04 -0.84
CA VAL A 40 14.88 -14.21 -1.58
C VAL A 40 14.19 -15.19 -0.64
N ASP A 41 12.99 -15.63 -1.00
CA ASP A 41 12.16 -16.48 -0.12
C ASP A 41 12.62 -17.95 -0.07
N THR A 42 13.54 -18.34 -0.97
CA THR A 42 14.01 -19.72 -1.12
C THR A 42 15.53 -19.76 -1.38
N PRO A 43 16.28 -20.64 -0.69
CA PRO A 43 17.74 -20.70 -0.81
C PRO A 43 18.22 -21.23 -2.17
N ASP A 44 17.33 -21.85 -2.95
CA ASP A 44 17.63 -22.39 -4.28
C ASP A 44 17.74 -21.31 -5.36
N LYS A 45 17.15 -20.15 -5.14
CA LYS A 45 17.26 -19.00 -6.05
C LYS A 45 18.53 -18.18 -5.84
N ILE A 46 19.36 -18.53 -4.85
CA ILE A 46 20.69 -17.93 -4.64
C ILE A 46 21.66 -18.57 -5.64
N PRO A 47 22.29 -17.80 -6.55
CA PRO A 47 23.30 -18.32 -7.46
C PRO A 47 24.40 -19.05 -6.69
N GLN A 48 24.86 -20.21 -7.17
CA GLN A 48 25.83 -21.07 -6.46
C GLN A 48 27.11 -20.32 -6.05
N GLU A 49 27.52 -19.31 -6.83
CA GLU A 49 28.69 -18.46 -6.55
C GLU A 49 28.63 -17.70 -5.22
N TYR A 50 27.43 -17.51 -4.64
CA TYR A 50 27.21 -16.75 -3.40
C TYR A 50 26.78 -17.62 -2.22
N LYS A 51 26.61 -18.93 -2.43
CA LYS A 51 26.21 -19.86 -1.36
C LYS A 51 27.28 -20.02 -0.27
N GLU A 52 28.54 -19.78 -0.61
CA GLU A 52 29.68 -19.91 0.34
C GLU A 52 29.94 -18.64 1.18
N LYS A 53 29.23 -17.53 0.93
CA LYS A 53 29.32 -16.28 1.72
C LYS A 53 28.07 -16.00 2.56
N ILE A 54 27.36 -17.05 2.97
CA ILE A 54 26.15 -16.92 3.78
C ILE A 54 26.55 -16.88 5.26
N GLU A 55 26.57 -15.68 5.84
CA GLU A 55 26.42 -15.53 7.29
C GLU A 55 25.00 -15.97 7.67
N GLN A 56 24.85 -17.16 8.25
CA GLN A 56 23.57 -17.61 8.76
C GLN A 56 23.17 -16.76 9.96
N ARG A 57 22.18 -15.88 9.78
CA ARG A 57 21.41 -15.31 10.89
C ARG A 57 19.96 -15.73 10.75
N ILE A 58 19.54 -16.65 11.62
CA ILE A 58 18.14 -17.03 11.80
C ILE A 58 17.55 -15.96 12.72
N GLU A 59 16.71 -15.08 12.19
CA GLU A 59 15.93 -14.15 13.02
C GLU A 59 14.57 -14.79 13.34
N THR A 60 14.53 -15.54 14.44
CA THR A 60 13.30 -15.84 15.16
C THR A 60 12.84 -14.56 15.84
N GLY A 61 11.61 -14.13 15.60
CA GLY A 61 11.07 -12.92 16.21
C GLY A 61 11.04 -13.00 17.74
N GLU A 62 11.73 -12.07 18.40
CA GLU A 62 11.43 -11.66 19.77
C GLU A 62 11.99 -10.24 20.00
N ALA A 63 11.12 -9.34 20.47
CA ALA A 63 11.52 -7.98 20.85
C ALA A 63 12.52 -8.05 22.02
N LYS A 64 13.73 -7.49 21.84
CA LYS A 64 14.64 -7.13 22.92
C LYS A 64 15.60 -6.02 22.50
N GLU A 65 15.89 -5.18 23.48
CA GLU A 65 16.62 -3.92 23.51
C GLU A 65 17.93 -3.89 22.69
N PRO A 66 18.31 -2.74 22.10
CA PRO A 66 19.60 -2.60 21.45
C PRO A 66 20.72 -2.54 22.50
N GLN A 67 21.50 -3.62 22.63
CA GLN A 67 22.77 -3.59 23.34
C GLN A 67 23.89 -2.93 22.51
N PRO A 68 24.88 -2.33 23.17
CA PRO A 68 25.66 -1.20 22.67
C PRO A 68 27.10 -1.63 22.41
N GLU A 69 27.42 -2.19 21.24
CA GLU A 69 28.81 -2.60 20.95
C GLU A 69 29.34 -2.18 19.57
N TYR A 70 28.55 -1.44 18.77
CA TYR A 70 29.00 -0.98 17.45
C TYR A 70 29.31 0.52 17.35
N LYS A 71 29.56 1.19 18.48
CA LYS A 71 29.96 2.61 18.51
C LYS A 71 31.46 2.86 18.73
N GLU A 72 32.23 1.91 19.28
CA GLU A 72 33.63 2.17 19.64
C GLU A 72 34.65 2.04 18.50
N LEU A 73 34.26 1.52 17.32
CA LEU A 73 35.19 1.39 16.18
C LEU A 73 35.13 2.55 15.16
N ILE A 74 34.20 3.50 15.32
CA ILE A 74 34.10 4.70 14.47
C ILE A 74 34.62 5.96 15.22
N GLU A 75 34.68 5.94 16.56
CA GLU A 75 35.07 7.10 17.37
C GLU A 75 36.57 7.44 17.41
N LYS A 76 37.45 6.66 16.77
CA LYS A 76 38.90 6.96 16.74
C LYS A 76 39.41 7.59 15.43
N ALA A 77 38.54 7.83 14.45
CA ALA A 77 38.94 8.42 13.17
C ALA A 77 38.56 9.90 12.99
N THR A 78 37.74 10.48 13.86
CA THR A 78 37.24 11.85 13.61
C THR A 78 36.93 12.60 14.89
N ALA A 79 37.93 13.28 15.44
CA ALA A 79 37.75 14.56 16.13
C ALA A 79 39.11 15.27 16.26
N PRO A 80 39.20 16.61 16.27
CA PRO A 80 38.21 17.61 15.82
C PRO A 80 38.84 18.74 14.97
N LYS A 81 38.05 19.41 14.12
CA LYS A 81 38.31 20.83 13.87
C LYS A 81 37.04 21.61 13.57
N ALA A 82 36.77 22.53 14.49
CA ALA A 82 35.95 23.73 14.37
C ALA A 82 34.44 23.53 14.15
N ALA A 83 33.71 23.78 15.23
CA ALA A 83 32.32 24.13 15.23
C ALA A 83 32.08 25.40 14.39
N GLU A 84 31.16 25.31 13.45
CA GLU A 84 30.36 26.45 12.97
C GLU A 84 29.02 25.92 12.45
N GLY A 85 28.00 25.96 13.32
CA GLY A 85 26.60 26.18 12.97
C GLY A 85 25.86 25.14 12.11
N GLU A 86 25.54 23.96 12.66
CA GLU A 86 24.42 23.16 12.14
C GLU A 86 23.15 23.42 12.96
N ALA A 87 22.49 24.53 12.62
CA ALA A 87 21.04 24.61 12.78
C ALA A 87 20.44 23.63 11.77
N GLY A 88 19.80 22.57 12.28
CA GLY A 88 19.27 21.44 11.51
C GLY A 88 18.44 21.86 10.29
N GLY A 89 19.06 21.78 9.11
CA GLY A 89 18.36 21.77 7.84
C GLY A 89 18.23 20.33 7.39
N LYS A 90 17.00 19.80 7.32
CA LYS A 90 16.70 18.55 6.61
C LYS A 90 17.45 18.57 5.26
N THR A 91 18.29 17.58 5.04
CA THR A 91 19.09 17.39 3.83
C THR A 91 18.17 17.50 2.61
N GLU A 92 18.62 18.12 1.52
CA GLU A 92 17.79 18.39 0.34
C GLU A 92 17.11 17.13 -0.23
N GLU A 93 17.74 15.96 -0.06
CA GLU A 93 17.19 14.64 -0.39
C GLU A 93 15.98 14.23 0.48
N GLU A 94 15.99 14.50 1.79
CA GLU A 94 14.88 14.14 2.67
C GLU A 94 13.62 14.95 2.31
N LYS A 95 13.79 16.22 1.93
CA LYS A 95 12.69 17.09 1.50
C LYS A 95 12.06 16.59 0.20
N LYS A 96 12.89 16.21 -0.79
CA LYS A 96 12.39 15.66 -2.07
C LYS A 96 11.72 14.30 -1.90
N GLY A 97 12.20 13.47 -0.97
CA GLY A 97 11.55 12.21 -0.60
C GLY A 97 10.17 12.40 0.06
N GLU A 98 10.03 13.37 0.97
CA GLU A 98 8.73 13.74 1.55
C GLU A 98 7.77 14.32 0.50
N GLU A 99 8.26 15.12 -0.44
CA GLU A 99 7.46 15.64 -1.55
C GLU A 99 6.98 14.52 -2.48
N LEU A 100 7.83 13.56 -2.82
CA LEU A 100 7.46 12.42 -3.66
C LEU A 100 6.31 11.61 -3.04
N LYS A 101 6.37 11.36 -1.74
CA LYS A 101 5.27 10.67 -1.02
C LYS A 101 3.95 11.43 -1.13
N LYS A 102 3.97 12.76 -1.00
CA LYS A 102 2.76 13.58 -1.19
C LYS A 102 2.20 13.49 -2.61
N TRP A 103 3.08 13.44 -3.61
CA TRP A 103 2.68 13.25 -5.01
C TRP A 103 2.07 11.87 -5.25
N GLU A 104 2.65 10.80 -4.69
CA GLU A 104 2.11 9.44 -4.78
C GLU A 104 0.77 9.29 -4.04
N GLU A 105 0.65 9.87 -2.85
CA GLU A 105 -0.61 9.92 -2.09
C GLU A 105 -1.70 10.68 -2.87
N THR A 106 -1.35 11.82 -3.46
CA THR A 106 -2.29 12.61 -4.28
C THR A 106 -2.68 11.85 -5.53
N LYS A 107 -1.74 11.17 -6.20
CA LYS A 107 -2.02 10.32 -7.37
C LYS A 107 -3.02 9.23 -7.00
N SER A 108 -2.72 8.45 -5.96
CA SER A 108 -3.58 7.38 -5.48
C SER A 108 -4.98 7.89 -5.11
N LYS A 109 -5.06 9.04 -4.45
CA LYS A 109 -6.33 9.66 -4.09
C LYS A 109 -7.16 10.06 -5.31
N VAL A 110 -6.56 10.77 -6.27
CA VAL A 110 -7.31 11.28 -7.43
C VAL A 110 -7.67 10.15 -8.39
N GLU A 111 -6.82 9.13 -8.54
CA GLU A 111 -7.14 7.89 -9.27
C GLU A 111 -8.28 7.12 -8.59
N GLY A 112 -8.25 7.03 -7.25
CA GLY A 112 -9.32 6.43 -6.46
C GLY A 112 -10.65 7.19 -6.62
N GLU A 113 -10.63 8.52 -6.56
CA GLU A 113 -11.81 9.38 -6.80
C GLU A 113 -12.38 9.16 -8.21
N LEU A 114 -11.51 9.11 -9.24
CA LEU A 114 -11.93 8.88 -10.62
C LEU A 114 -12.54 7.48 -10.83
N SER A 115 -11.90 6.46 -10.28
CA SER A 115 -12.37 5.07 -10.34
C SER A 115 -13.71 4.89 -9.63
N ALA A 116 -13.85 5.46 -8.42
CA ALA A 116 -15.09 5.42 -7.67
C ALA A 116 -16.23 6.17 -8.39
N ALA A 117 -15.95 7.34 -8.96
CA ALA A 117 -16.95 8.11 -9.71
C ALA A 117 -17.39 7.38 -10.98
N LYS A 118 -16.47 6.68 -11.65
CA LYS A 118 -16.79 5.84 -12.81
C LYS A 118 -17.67 4.66 -12.42
N SER A 119 -17.32 3.93 -11.36
CA SER A 119 -18.13 2.82 -10.85
C SER A 119 -19.55 3.29 -10.47
N ALA A 120 -19.67 4.44 -9.81
CA ALA A 120 -20.97 5.02 -9.47
C ALA A 120 -21.80 5.40 -10.70
N LEU A 121 -21.16 5.88 -11.78
CA LEU A 121 -21.83 6.13 -13.06
C LEU A 121 -22.33 4.84 -13.70
N ASP A 122 -21.47 3.82 -13.79
CA ASP A 122 -21.81 2.51 -14.35
C ASP A 122 -22.99 1.87 -13.59
N ASP A 123 -22.98 1.94 -12.25
CA ASP A 123 -24.06 1.46 -11.40
C ASP A 123 -25.38 2.23 -11.61
N ALA A 124 -25.29 3.55 -11.77
CA ALA A 124 -26.45 4.39 -12.05
C ALA A 124 -27.05 4.09 -13.43
N GLU A 125 -26.21 3.89 -14.45
CA GLU A 125 -26.64 3.49 -15.80
C GLU A 125 -27.27 2.10 -15.79
N ALA A 126 -26.69 1.14 -15.07
CA ALA A 126 -27.26 -0.19 -14.89
C ALA A 126 -28.60 -0.13 -14.14
N PHE A 127 -28.74 0.75 -13.15
CA PHE A 127 -30.02 0.98 -12.49
C PHE A 127 -31.06 1.58 -13.44
N LYS A 128 -30.70 2.60 -14.22
CA LYS A 128 -31.59 3.17 -15.24
C LYS A 128 -31.99 2.15 -16.29
N ALA A 129 -31.07 1.31 -16.76
CA ALA A 129 -31.37 0.24 -17.70
C ALA A 129 -32.40 -0.76 -17.11
N ARG A 130 -32.24 -1.13 -15.84
CA ARG A 130 -33.19 -2.01 -15.13
C ARG A 130 -34.59 -1.39 -14.98
N THR A 131 -34.68 -0.10 -14.67
CA THR A 131 -35.98 0.58 -14.49
C THR A 131 -36.71 0.84 -15.81
N VAL A 132 -35.97 1.06 -16.90
CA VAL A 132 -36.52 1.26 -18.25
C VAL A 132 -36.91 -0.06 -18.90
N ASN A 133 -36.05 -1.09 -18.84
CA ASN A 133 -36.28 -2.38 -19.49
C ASN A 133 -37.28 -3.28 -18.76
N SER A 134 -37.66 -2.94 -17.52
CA SER A 134 -38.72 -3.66 -16.82
C SER A 134 -40.07 -3.44 -17.52
N TYR A 135 -40.52 -4.48 -18.23
CA TYR A 135 -41.78 -4.51 -18.98
C TYR A 135 -43.02 -4.35 -18.08
N SER A 136 -42.87 -4.54 -16.76
CA SER A 136 -43.95 -4.46 -15.80
C SER A 136 -43.88 -3.18 -14.98
N ARG A 137 -44.91 -2.33 -15.12
CA ARG A 137 -45.12 -1.16 -14.22
C ARG A 137 -45.29 -1.56 -12.75
N LYS A 138 -45.45 -2.85 -12.43
CA LYS A 138 -45.54 -3.34 -11.04
C LYS A 138 -44.20 -3.30 -10.30
N THR A 139 -43.07 -3.35 -11.02
CA THR A 139 -41.74 -3.38 -10.38
C THR A 139 -41.14 -1.99 -10.21
N TYR A 140 -41.35 -1.10 -11.19
CA TYR A 140 -40.85 0.28 -11.15
C TYR A 140 -41.90 1.27 -11.63
N THR A 141 -42.12 2.29 -10.83
CA THR A 141 -43.02 3.42 -11.08
C THR A 141 -42.36 4.44 -12.00
N ASN A 142 -43.12 5.44 -12.47
CA ASN A 142 -42.54 6.56 -13.22
C ASN A 142 -41.59 7.39 -12.35
N ALA A 143 -41.91 7.54 -11.06
CA ALA A 143 -41.04 8.22 -10.11
C ALA A 143 -39.68 7.51 -9.98
N ASP A 144 -39.65 6.17 -10.01
CA ASP A 144 -38.39 5.41 -9.99
C ASP A 144 -37.55 5.64 -11.25
N ARG A 145 -38.19 5.75 -12.41
CA ARG A 145 -37.51 6.04 -13.68
C ARG A 145 -36.92 7.45 -13.68
N ASP A 146 -37.67 8.43 -13.19
CA ASP A 146 -37.19 9.82 -13.06
C ASP A 146 -36.06 9.92 -12.04
N ALA A 147 -36.17 9.21 -10.91
CA ALA A 147 -35.10 9.11 -9.93
C ALA A 147 -33.84 8.44 -10.50
N ALA A 148 -33.99 7.38 -11.31
CA ALA A 148 -32.88 6.74 -11.99
C ALA A 148 -32.19 7.68 -12.99
N ALA A 149 -32.98 8.45 -13.75
CA ALA A 149 -32.44 9.46 -14.68
C ALA A 149 -31.65 10.55 -13.94
N LYS A 150 -32.20 11.10 -12.85
CA LYS A 150 -31.50 12.08 -12.01
C LYS A 150 -30.21 11.52 -11.40
N LYS A 151 -30.22 10.26 -10.94
CA LYS A 151 -29.02 9.61 -10.41
C LYS A 151 -27.90 9.51 -11.45
N VAL A 152 -28.24 9.15 -12.70
CA VAL A 152 -27.25 9.11 -13.80
C VAL A 152 -26.68 10.51 -14.07
N GLU A 153 -27.53 11.54 -14.09
CA GLU A 153 -27.06 12.92 -14.30
C GLU A 153 -26.10 13.39 -13.20
N ILE A 154 -26.43 13.14 -11.95
CA ILE A 154 -25.56 13.46 -10.80
C ILE A 154 -24.24 12.67 -10.89
N ALA A 155 -24.31 11.36 -11.14
CA ALA A 155 -23.12 10.51 -11.25
C ALA A 155 -22.22 10.96 -12.42
N LYS A 156 -22.81 11.39 -13.54
CA LYS A 156 -22.07 11.94 -14.68
C LYS A 156 -21.36 13.24 -14.32
N GLN A 157 -22.03 14.15 -13.62
CA GLN A 157 -21.39 15.39 -13.13
C GLN A 157 -20.23 15.08 -12.19
N GLN A 158 -20.40 14.12 -11.26
CA GLN A 158 -19.34 13.69 -10.36
C GLN A 158 -18.15 13.08 -11.10
N TYR A 159 -18.41 12.24 -12.10
CA TYR A 159 -17.38 11.67 -12.96
C TYR A 159 -16.61 12.75 -13.72
N GLU A 160 -17.30 13.72 -14.34
CA GLU A 160 -16.64 14.82 -15.05
C GLU A 160 -15.77 15.68 -14.12
N MET A 161 -16.25 15.98 -12.90
CA MET A 161 -15.45 16.69 -11.90
C MET A 161 -14.21 15.89 -11.47
N ALA A 162 -14.35 14.59 -11.21
CA ALA A 162 -13.23 13.72 -10.85
C ALA A 162 -12.21 13.62 -11.99
N LYS A 163 -12.69 13.54 -13.23
CA LYS A 163 -11.87 13.52 -14.44
C LYS A 163 -11.10 14.83 -14.60
N GLN A 164 -11.76 15.98 -14.44
CA GLN A 164 -11.09 17.29 -14.49
C GLN A 164 -10.01 17.42 -13.41
N LYS A 165 -10.26 16.94 -12.19
CA LYS A 165 -9.23 16.90 -11.14
C LYS A 165 -8.05 16.03 -11.53
N TYR A 166 -8.30 14.85 -12.08
CA TYR A 166 -7.24 13.94 -12.54
C TYR A 166 -6.42 14.55 -13.68
N ASP A 167 -7.08 15.17 -14.66
CA ASP A 167 -6.42 15.83 -15.78
C ASP A 167 -5.60 17.05 -15.32
N ALA A 168 -6.15 17.86 -14.40
CA ALA A 168 -5.43 18.97 -13.80
C ALA A 168 -4.19 18.50 -13.02
N PHE A 169 -4.33 17.43 -12.23
CA PHE A 169 -3.22 16.82 -11.50
C PHE A 169 -2.17 16.24 -12.46
N LYS A 170 -2.58 15.63 -13.56
CA LYS A 170 -1.69 15.11 -14.61
C LYS A 170 -0.85 16.22 -15.24
N GLU A 171 -1.44 17.35 -15.59
CA GLU A 171 -0.68 18.48 -16.15
C GLU A 171 0.23 19.14 -15.10
N GLU A 172 -0.20 19.19 -13.83
CA GLU A 172 0.63 19.68 -12.73
C GLU A 172 1.84 18.77 -12.47
N ALA A 173 1.61 17.46 -12.44
CA ALA A 173 2.62 16.41 -12.30
C ALA A 173 3.70 16.53 -13.37
N ARG A 174 3.30 16.79 -14.63
CA ARG A 174 4.21 16.99 -15.77
C ARG A 174 5.25 18.09 -15.54
N THR A 175 4.85 19.16 -14.87
CA THR A 175 5.67 20.38 -14.76
C THR A 175 6.35 20.51 -13.40
N LYS A 176 5.68 20.12 -12.31
CA LYS A 176 6.10 20.42 -10.94
C LYS A 176 6.58 19.21 -10.13
N ALA A 177 6.43 17.98 -10.63
CA ALA A 177 6.89 16.82 -9.86
C ALA A 177 8.42 16.84 -9.68
N PRO A 178 8.93 16.40 -8.51
CA PRO A 178 10.30 16.63 -8.08
C PRO A 178 11.35 15.88 -8.90
N TYR A 179 10.98 14.78 -9.56
CA TYR A 179 11.90 13.93 -10.30
C TYR A 179 11.46 13.70 -11.75
N ASP A 180 12.41 13.81 -12.68
CA ASP A 180 12.18 13.59 -14.12
C ASP A 180 11.73 12.16 -14.43
N TRP A 181 12.33 11.17 -13.76
CA TRP A 181 11.94 9.77 -13.92
C TRP A 181 10.49 9.53 -13.47
N TRP A 182 10.01 10.22 -12.44
CA TRP A 182 8.62 10.08 -11.98
C TRP A 182 7.65 10.67 -12.99
N ARG A 183 8.00 11.82 -13.59
CA ARG A 183 7.23 12.44 -14.68
C ARG A 183 7.13 11.55 -15.90
N ALA A 184 8.23 10.90 -16.28
CA ALA A 184 8.28 9.98 -17.41
C ALA A 184 7.42 8.72 -17.19
N ASN A 185 7.33 8.23 -15.95
CA ASN A 185 6.57 7.02 -15.58
C ASN A 185 5.12 7.30 -15.12
N PHE A 186 4.68 8.56 -15.15
CA PHE A 186 3.32 8.92 -14.73
C PHE A 186 2.25 8.53 -15.78
N TYR A 187 2.63 8.48 -17.06
CA TYR A 187 1.76 8.28 -18.22
C TYR A 187 1.75 6.83 -18.70
#